data_AF-A0A8X6USK9-F1
#
_entry.id   AF-A0A8X6USK9-F1
#
_cell.length_a   1.000
_cell.length_b   1.000
_cell.length_c   1.000
_cell.angle_alpha   90.00
_cell.angle_beta   90.00
_cell.angle_gamma   90.00
#
_symmetry.space_group_name_H-M   'P 1'
#
loop_
_entity.id
_entity.type
_entity.pdbx_description
1 polymer ?
#
loop_
_entity_poly.entity_id
_entity_poly.type
_entity_poly.pdbx_seq_one_letter_code
_entity_poly.pdbx_strand_id
1 'polypeptide(L)'
;MSWSVFKTQFDFVSSSNGWTGRVKASKLVSSLRGPAVEVLQEIPDGNLRDLTTIERDLESRFGNSHLTQFYRTELKTRLQKPGESLQVLATDVERLMSLAYA
;
A
#
# COMPACT_ATOMS: atom_id res chain seq x y z
N MET A 1 0.14 10.10 1.32
CA MET A 1 -0.36 9.29 0.18
C MET A 1 -0.02 7.84 0.50
N SER A 2 -0.97 6.90 0.38
CA SER A 2 -0.68 5.47 0.58
C SER A 2 0.13 4.92 -0.60
N TRP A 3 0.85 3.81 -0.37
CA TRP A 3 1.55 3.11 -1.44
C TRP A 3 0.61 2.70 -2.59
N SER A 4 -0.58 2.18 -2.27
CA SER A 4 -1.58 1.80 -3.29
C SER A 4 -1.99 2.95 -4.21
N VAL A 5 -2.27 4.13 -3.64
CA VAL A 5 -2.66 5.32 -4.40
C VAL A 5 -1.50 5.80 -5.27
N PHE A 6 -0.30 5.84 -4.71
CA PHE A 6 0.90 6.19 -5.45
C PHE A 6 1.13 5.22 -6.61
N LYS A 7 1.01 3.91 -6.38
CA LYS A 7 1.20 2.87 -7.39
C LYS A 7 0.20 3.03 -8.53
N THR A 8 -1.09 3.22 -8.23
CA THR A 8 -2.12 3.48 -9.26
C THR A 8 -1.80 4.73 -10.09
N GLN A 9 -1.40 5.82 -9.45
CA GLN A 9 -1.01 7.04 -10.16
C GLN A 9 0.22 6.81 -11.04
N PHE A 10 1.23 6.12 -10.51
CA PHE A 10 2.46 5.78 -11.23
C PHE A 10 2.17 4.88 -12.44
N ASP A 11 1.32 3.86 -12.27
CA ASP A 11 0.92 2.96 -13.35
C ASP A 11 0.20 3.69 -14.47
N PHE A 12 -0.74 4.56 -14.13
CA PHE A 12 -1.46 5.41 -15.09
C PHE A 12 -0.52 6.33 -15.87
N VAL A 13 0.40 7.02 -15.19
CA VAL A 13 1.39 7.90 -15.85
C VAL A 13 2.33 7.07 -16.72
N SER A 14 2.79 5.92 -16.24
CA SER A 14 3.74 5.08 -16.95
C SER A 14 3.17 4.48 -18.23
N SER A 15 1.89 4.08 -18.22
CA SER A 15 1.18 3.54 -19.39
C SER A 15 0.93 4.64 -20.42
N SER A 16 0.45 5.80 -19.96
CA SER A 16 0.20 6.98 -20.80
C SER A 16 1.46 7.48 -21.52
N ASN A 17 2.63 7.32 -20.89
CA ASN A 17 3.91 7.73 -21.47
C ASN A 17 4.70 6.59 -22.13
N GLY A 18 4.14 5.37 -22.21
CA GLY A 18 4.80 4.23 -22.86
C GLY A 18 6.13 3.82 -22.22
N TRP A 19 6.28 3.98 -20.90
CA TRP A 19 7.54 3.65 -20.22
C TRP A 19 7.81 2.14 -20.23
N THR A 20 9.03 1.76 -20.65
CA THR A 20 9.53 0.39 -20.55
C THR A 20 9.86 0.04 -19.10
N GLY A 21 9.95 -1.25 -18.75
CA GLY A 21 10.21 -1.68 -17.37
C GLY A 21 11.47 -1.05 -16.74
N ARG A 22 12.56 -0.89 -17.50
CA ARG A 22 13.78 -0.21 -17.05
C ARG A 22 13.54 1.28 -16.78
N VAL A 23 12.80 1.96 -17.65
CA VAL A 23 12.46 3.39 -17.48
C VAL A 23 11.54 3.56 -16.28
N LYS A 24 10.55 2.68 -16.10
CA LYS A 24 9.69 2.64 -14.91
C LYS A 24 10.52 2.48 -13.64
N ALA A 25 11.42 1.51 -13.57
CA ALA A 25 12.27 1.30 -12.40
C ALA A 25 13.08 2.56 -12.05
N SER A 26 13.74 3.17 -13.05
CA SER A 26 14.52 4.41 -12.83
C SER A 26 13.64 5.58 -12.38
N LYS A 27 12.45 5.75 -12.96
CA LYS A 27 11.51 6.81 -12.57
C LYS A 27 10.96 6.59 -11.17
N LEU A 28 10.62 5.34 -10.83
CA LEU A 28 10.16 4.94 -9.50
C LEU A 28 11.22 5.29 -8.45
N VAL A 29 12.45 4.81 -8.63
CA VAL A 29 13.60 5.14 -7.74
C VAL A 29 13.78 6.65 -7.59
N SER A 30 13.75 7.39 -8.70
CA SER A 30 13.93 8.85 -8.68
C SER A 30 12.80 9.61 -7.97
N SER A 31 11.64 8.99 -7.79
CA SER A 31 10.46 9.57 -7.15
C SER A 31 10.40 9.32 -5.64
N LEU A 32 11.15 8.33 -5.14
CA LEU A 32 11.17 7.98 -3.72
C LEU A 32 11.71 9.14 -2.88
N ARG A 33 11.07 9.42 -1.75
CA ARG A 33 11.45 10.48 -0.80
C ARG A 33 11.33 9.98 0.63
N GLY A 34 12.12 10.54 1.54
CA GLY A 34 12.08 10.21 2.97
C GLY A 34 12.29 8.72 3.23
N PRO A 35 11.52 8.09 4.14
CA PRO A 35 11.67 6.68 4.52
C PRO A 35 11.55 5.70 3.35
N ALA A 36 10.90 6.08 2.25
CA ALA A 36 10.76 5.21 1.08
C ALA A 36 12.09 5.02 0.32
N VAL A 37 13.03 5.97 0.42
CA VAL A 37 14.37 5.83 -0.19
C VAL A 37 15.21 4.78 0.54
N GLU A 38 14.97 4.59 1.84
CA GLU A 38 15.73 3.63 2.65
C GLU A 38 15.52 2.18 2.20
N VAL A 39 14.37 1.87 1.57
CA VAL A 39 14.11 0.54 0.97
C VAL A 39 15.17 0.17 -0.07
N LEU A 40 15.77 1.16 -0.73
CA LEU A 40 16.82 0.91 -1.72
C LEU A 40 18.10 0.34 -1.10
N GLN A 41 18.34 0.53 0.20
CA GLN A 41 19.50 -0.05 0.89
C GLN A 41 19.36 -1.57 1.08
N GLU A 42 18.12 -2.07 1.10
CA GLU A 42 17.81 -3.48 1.27
C GLU A 42 17.87 -4.26 -0.07
N ILE A 43 17.89 -3.53 -1.20
CA ILE A 43 17.91 -4.10 -2.54
C ILE A 43 19.35 -4.15 -3.08
N PRO A 44 19.86 -5.31 -3.51
CA PRO A 44 21.17 -5.39 -4.17
C PRO A 44 21.23 -4.51 -5.43
N ASP A 45 22.36 -3.83 -5.66
CA ASP A 45 22.54 -2.86 -6.76
C ASP A 45 22.16 -3.42 -8.14
N GLY A 46 22.42 -4.71 -8.38
CA GLY A 46 22.06 -5.39 -9.63
C GLY A 46 20.55 -5.44 -9.90
N ASN A 47 19.73 -5.35 -8.84
CA ASN A 47 18.28 -5.49 -8.88
C ASN A 47 17.55 -4.13 -8.83
N LEU A 48 18.26 -3.01 -8.64
CA LEU A 48 17.69 -1.65 -8.72
C LEU A 48 17.20 -1.26 -10.13
N ARG A 49 17.43 -2.11 -11.13
CA ARG A 49 16.91 -1.98 -12.49
C ARG A 49 15.69 -2.86 -12.75
N ASP A 50 15.36 -3.75 -11.81
CA ASP A 50 14.18 -4.60 -11.87
C ASP A 50 13.03 -3.92 -11.11
N LEU A 51 12.03 -3.48 -11.87
CA LEU A 51 10.82 -2.86 -11.36
C LEU A 51 10.12 -3.79 -10.35
N THR A 52 10.09 -5.10 -10.62
CA THR A 52 9.36 -6.08 -9.82
C THR A 52 9.93 -6.18 -8.41
N THR A 53 11.27 -6.21 -8.30
CA THR A 53 11.97 -6.25 -7.02
C THR A 53 11.66 -4.98 -6.20
N ILE A 54 11.76 -3.80 -6.82
CA ILE A 54 11.52 -2.53 -6.13
C ILE A 54 10.07 -2.42 -5.66
N GLU A 55 9.09 -2.75 -6.52
CA GLU A 55 7.68 -2.73 -6.14
C GLU A 55 7.37 -3.72 -5.01
N ARG A 56 7.96 -4.92 -5.04
CA ARG A 56 7.76 -5.94 -3.99
C ARG A 56 8.24 -5.46 -2.63
N ASP A 57 9.41 -4.84 -2.55
CA ASP A 57 9.95 -4.37 -1.27
C ASP A 57 9.20 -3.12 -0.77
N LEU A 58 8.77 -2.24 -1.66
CA LEU A 58 7.87 -1.13 -1.31
C LEU A 58 6.49 -1.60 -0.85
N GLU A 59 5.92 -2.62 -1.49
CA GLU A 59 4.66 -3.25 -1.07
C GLU A 59 4.80 -3.94 0.28
N SER A 60 5.93 -4.62 0.53
CA SER A 60 6.21 -5.26 1.82
C SER A 60 6.25 -4.24 2.96
N ARG A 61 6.93 -3.11 2.76
CA ARG A 61 7.15 -2.11 3.82
C ARG A 61 6.02 -1.09 3.97
N PHE A 62 5.35 -0.72 2.88
CA PHE A 62 4.36 0.36 2.83
C PHE A 62 2.99 -0.07 2.28
N GLY A 63 2.85 -1.32 1.84
CA GLY A 63 1.59 -1.86 1.37
C GLY A 63 0.58 -2.08 2.49
N ASN A 64 -0.67 -2.31 2.09
CA ASN A 64 -1.79 -2.42 3.02
C ASN A 64 -2.00 -3.85 3.54
N SER A 65 -1.16 -4.82 3.18
CA SER A 65 -1.29 -6.22 3.61
C SER A 65 -1.28 -6.36 5.13
N HIS A 66 -0.44 -5.59 5.83
CA HIS A 66 -0.44 -5.51 7.29
C HIS A 66 -1.70 -4.83 7.84
N LEU A 67 -2.25 -3.87 7.11
CA LEU A 67 -3.49 -3.18 7.49
C LEU A 67 -4.72 -4.10 7.35
N THR A 68 -4.80 -4.96 6.32
CA THR A 68 -5.93 -5.90 6.19
C THR A 68 -5.98 -6.88 7.37
N GLN A 69 -4.82 -7.40 7.82
CA GLN A 69 -4.77 -8.27 9.00
C GLN A 69 -5.11 -7.51 10.30
N PHE A 70 -4.67 -6.25 10.41
CA PHE A 70 -5.06 -5.37 11.51
C PHE A 70 -6.59 -5.18 11.55
N TYR A 71 -7.21 -4.78 10.43
CA TYR A 71 -8.67 -4.58 10.35
C TYR A 71 -9.46 -5.87 10.56
N ARG A 72 -8.95 -7.04 10.13
CA ARG A 72 -9.56 -8.34 10.48
C ARG A 72 -9.56 -8.60 11.98
N THR A 73 -8.48 -8.22 12.67
CA THR A 73 -8.39 -8.37 14.13
C THR A 73 -9.29 -7.38 14.85
N GLU A 74 -9.34 -6.13 14.40
CA GLU A 74 -10.23 -5.09 14.93
C GLU A 74 -11.70 -5.47 14.73
N LEU A 75 -12.07 -5.99 13.54
CA LEU A 75 -13.41 -6.49 13.25
C LEU A 75 -13.80 -7.66 14.17
N LYS A 76 -12.90 -8.62 14.41
CA LYS A 76 -13.15 -9.76 15.32
C LYS A 76 -13.38 -9.35 16.77
N THR A 77 -12.78 -8.25 17.19
CA THR A 77 -12.85 -7.77 18.57
C THR A 77 -13.87 -6.63 18.74
N ARG A 78 -14.51 -6.21 17.64
CA ARG A 78 -15.50 -5.15 17.64
C ARG A 78 -16.77 -5.60 18.34
N LEU A 79 -17.04 -4.97 19.48
CA LEU A 79 -18.26 -5.15 20.26
C LEU A 79 -18.90 -3.79 20.49
N GLN A 80 -20.24 -3.76 20.60
CA GLN A 80 -20.97 -2.55 20.94
C GLN A 80 -20.48 -2.00 22.29
N LYS A 81 -20.12 -0.71 22.32
CA LYS A 81 -19.72 -0.05 23.58
C LYS A 81 -20.96 0.38 24.37
N PRO A 82 -20.88 0.51 25.71
CA PRO A 82 -21.98 1.08 26.49
C PRO A 82 -22.35 2.48 25.99
N GLY A 83 -23.63 2.69 25.67
CA GLY A 83 -24.13 3.97 25.15
C GLY A 83 -23.88 4.22 23.66
N GLU A 84 -23.25 3.28 22.94
CA GLU A 84 -23.09 3.37 21.50
C GLU A 84 -24.39 2.98 20.78
N SER A 85 -24.83 3.79 19.82
CA SER A 85 -26.02 3.46 19.02
C SER A 85 -25.70 2.34 18.02
N LEU A 86 -26.73 1.58 17.66
CA LEU A 86 -26.60 0.51 16.66
C LEU A 86 -26.17 1.03 15.29
N GLN A 87 -26.56 2.26 14.92
CA GLN A 87 -26.11 2.84 13.65
C GLN A 87 -24.59 3.07 13.65
N VAL A 88 -24.03 3.59 14.74
CA VAL A 88 -22.58 3.85 14.85
C VAL A 88 -21.80 2.53 14.80
N LEU A 89 -22.29 1.50 15.49
CA LEU A 89 -21.72 0.16 15.40
C LEU A 89 -21.75 -0.39 13.96
N ALA A 90 -22.91 -0.32 13.29
CA ALA A 90 -23.08 -0.86 11.95
C ALA A 90 -22.17 -0.17 10.93
N THR A 91 -22.11 1.17 10.94
CA THR A 91 -21.23 1.95 10.05
C THR A 91 -19.75 1.57 10.24
N ASP A 92 -19.32 1.38 11.49
CA ASP A 92 -17.94 1.00 11.78
C ASP A 92 -17.63 -0.44 11.38
N VAL A 93 -18.57 -1.38 11.58
CA VAL A 93 -18.46 -2.77 11.11
C VAL A 93 -18.38 -2.84 9.58
N GLU A 94 -19.23 -2.11 8.86
CA GLU A 94 -19.21 -2.04 7.39
C GLU A 94 -17.87 -1.49 6.89
N ARG A 95 -17.39 -0.40 7.50
CA ARG A 95 -16.08 0.19 7.20
C ARG A 95 -14.95 -0.82 7.42
N LEU A 96 -14.92 -1.50 8.58
CA LEU A 96 -13.90 -2.50 8.90
C LEU A 96 -13.95 -3.70 7.95
N MET A 97 -15.14 -4.13 7.54
CA MET A 97 -15.33 -5.21 6.57
C MET A 97 -14.75 -4.84 5.20
N SER A 98 -15.05 -3.63 4.69
CA SER A 98 -14.47 -3.15 3.43
C SER A 98 -12.95 -3.06 3.49
N LEU A 99 -12.38 -2.62 4.62
CA LEU A 99 -10.93 -2.50 4.76
C LEU A 99 -10.21 -3.84 4.99
N ALA A 100 -10.90 -4.84 5.55
CA ALA A 100 -10.36 -6.16 5.85
C ALA A 100 -10.36 -7.12 4.63
N TYR A 101 -11.22 -6.86 3.64
CA TYR A 101 -11.49 -7.76 2.49
C TYR A 101 -11.60 -7.06 1.13
N ALA A 102 -11.06 -5.84 1.00
CA ALA A 102 -10.95 -5.11 -0.29
C ALA A 102 -10.09 -5.84 -1.32
#